data_AF-A0A7S3G461-F1
#
_entry.id   AF-A0A7S3G461-F1
#
_cell.length_a   1.000
_cell.length_b   1.000
_cell.length_c   1.000
_cell.angle_alpha   90.00
_cell.angle_beta   90.00
_cell.angle_gamma   90.00
#
_symmetry.space_group_name_H-M   'P 1'
#
loop_
_entity.id
_entity.type
_entity.pdbx_description
1 polymer ?
#
loop_
_entity_poly.entity_id
_entity_poly.type
_entity_poly.pdbx_seq_one_letter_code
_entity_poly.pdbx_strand_id
1 'polypeptide(L)'
;DHVIVKTLESIQLKNGKSALSIYSRDDCHVHLNSSGKFIIGGPQGDAGLTGRKIIIDTYGGWGAHGGGAFSGKDPTKVDRSAAYACRWMAKSAVAAGLCKRACVQLSYAIGVAKPLSLLVETYGTEKEGLTAAAITDI
;
A
#
# COMPACT_ATOMS: atom_id res chain seq x y z
N ASP A 1 -19.73 1.85 22.77
CA ASP A 1 -18.58 1.25 23.48
C ASP A 1 -18.41 -0.24 23.31
N HIS A 2 -19.38 -1.07 23.72
CA HIS A 2 -19.26 -2.53 23.60
C HIS A 2 -18.89 -2.99 22.18
N VAL A 3 -19.54 -2.43 21.15
CA VAL A 3 -19.29 -2.76 19.74
C VAL A 3 -17.85 -2.42 19.33
N ILE A 4 -17.35 -1.21 19.67
CA ILE A 4 -15.99 -0.77 19.32
C ILE A 4 -14.96 -1.74 19.91
N VAL A 5 -15.06 -2.01 21.21
CA VAL A 5 -14.14 -2.92 21.90
C VAL A 5 -14.20 -4.31 21.29
N LYS A 6 -15.40 -4.86 21.05
CA LYS A 6 -15.57 -6.17 20.43
C LYS A 6 -15.02 -6.24 19.01
N THR A 7 -15.20 -5.19 18.22
CA THR A 7 -14.63 -5.10 16.87
C THR A 7 -13.10 -5.07 16.95
N LEU A 8 -12.52 -4.24 17.81
CA LEU A 8 -11.06 -4.16 17.96
C LEU A 8 -10.46 -5.46 18.51
N GLU A 9 -11.13 -6.14 19.44
CA GLU A 9 -10.79 -7.48 19.94
C GLU A 9 -10.69 -8.49 18.79
N SER A 10 -11.60 -8.43 17.82
CA SER A 10 -11.64 -9.37 16.69
C SER A 10 -10.54 -9.15 15.64
N ILE A 11 -9.88 -8.00 15.64
CA ILE A 11 -8.84 -7.68 14.66
C ILE A 11 -7.47 -8.05 15.22
N GLN A 12 -6.81 -9.04 14.61
CA GLN A 12 -5.44 -9.40 14.96
C GLN A 12 -4.42 -8.56 14.18
N LEU A 13 -3.52 -7.89 14.90
CA LEU A 13 -2.39 -7.18 14.35
C LEU A 13 -1.25 -8.13 13.98
N LYS A 14 -0.32 -7.67 13.14
CA LYS A 14 0.85 -8.45 12.70
C LYS A 14 1.76 -8.93 13.83
N ASN A 15 1.75 -8.23 14.97
CA ASN A 15 2.50 -8.61 16.18
C ASN A 15 1.76 -9.67 17.02
N GLY A 16 0.66 -10.24 16.52
CA GLY A 16 -0.14 -11.26 17.18
C GLY A 16 -1.15 -10.72 18.20
N LYS A 17 -1.07 -9.44 18.59
CA LYS A 17 -1.99 -8.82 19.55
C LYS A 17 -3.29 -8.37 18.86
N SER A 18 -4.35 -8.16 19.63
CA SER A 18 -5.57 -7.50 19.14
C SER A 18 -5.32 -6.02 18.83
N ALA A 19 -6.09 -5.43 17.90
CA ALA A 19 -6.13 -4.00 17.65
C ALA A 19 -6.56 -3.18 18.89
N LEU A 20 -7.20 -3.81 19.89
CA LEU A 20 -7.46 -3.18 21.18
C LEU A 20 -6.16 -2.73 21.87
N SER A 21 -5.03 -3.39 21.60
CA SER A 21 -3.72 -3.05 22.18
C SER A 21 -3.17 -1.67 21.78
N ILE A 22 -3.76 -1.03 20.77
CA ILE A 22 -3.39 0.33 20.33
C ILE A 22 -4.52 1.35 20.57
N TYR A 23 -5.54 0.97 21.35
CA TYR A 23 -6.68 1.82 21.67
C TYR A 23 -6.61 2.28 23.13
N SER A 24 -6.61 3.60 23.33
CA SER A 24 -6.73 4.26 24.64
C SER A 24 -8.08 4.96 24.71
N ARG A 25 -8.84 4.77 25.79
CA ARG A 25 -10.10 5.51 25.99
C ARG A 25 -9.86 6.98 26.29
N ASP A 26 -8.72 7.30 26.87
CA ASP A 26 -8.41 8.64 27.37
C ASP A 26 -7.95 9.55 26.21
N ASP A 27 -7.29 8.97 25.21
CA ASP A 27 -6.64 9.75 24.13
C ASP A 27 -7.22 9.47 22.74
N CYS A 28 -8.03 8.41 22.57
CA CYS A 28 -8.57 8.07 21.25
C CYS A 28 -9.80 8.91 20.94
N HIS A 29 -9.67 9.77 19.93
CA HIS A 29 -10.79 10.49 19.35
C HIS A 29 -11.63 9.56 18.48
N VAL A 30 -12.85 9.25 18.94
CA VAL A 30 -13.78 8.37 18.23
C VAL A 30 -14.79 9.21 17.44
N HIS A 31 -14.70 9.14 16.12
CA HIS A 31 -15.66 9.78 15.20
C HIS A 31 -16.51 8.71 14.51
N LEU A 32 -17.75 8.52 14.99
CA LEU A 32 -18.73 7.60 14.39
C LEU A 32 -19.85 8.41 13.74
N ASN A 33 -20.03 8.24 12.44
CA ASN A 33 -21.04 8.98 11.66
C ASN A 33 -21.06 10.48 12.01
N SER A 34 -19.89 11.12 12.01
CA SER A 34 -19.74 12.52 12.40
C SER A 34 -20.55 13.49 11.53
N SER A 35 -20.92 13.09 10.32
CA SER A 35 -21.85 13.81 9.43
C SER A 35 -23.33 13.64 9.78
N GLY A 36 -23.67 12.86 10.80
CA GLY A 36 -25.04 12.53 11.18
C GLY A 36 -25.58 11.29 10.47
N LYS A 37 -26.86 11.34 10.06
CA LYS A 37 -27.51 10.20 9.42
C LYS A 37 -26.94 9.96 8.01
N PHE A 38 -26.57 8.72 7.72
CA PHE A 38 -26.08 8.31 6.41
C PHE A 38 -27.07 7.32 5.77
N ILE A 39 -28.15 7.85 5.19
CA ILE A 39 -29.27 7.05 4.66
C ILE A 39 -29.16 6.85 3.14
N ILE A 40 -28.76 7.90 2.41
CA ILE A 40 -28.56 7.85 0.96
C ILE A 40 -27.08 7.57 0.70
N GLY A 41 -26.77 6.53 -0.07
CA GLY A 41 -25.41 6.15 -0.40
C GLY A 41 -25.30 5.52 -1.79
N GLY A 42 -24.11 5.01 -2.13
CA GLY A 42 -23.83 4.44 -3.44
C GLY A 42 -23.92 5.48 -4.56
N PRO A 43 -24.19 5.06 -5.81
CA PRO A 43 -24.23 5.96 -6.97
C PRO A 43 -25.26 7.10 -6.88
N GLN A 44 -26.29 6.96 -6.03
CA GLN A 44 -27.27 8.02 -5.77
C GLN A 44 -26.66 9.18 -4.97
N GLY A 45 -25.67 8.89 -4.11
CA GLY A 45 -25.04 9.88 -3.22
C GLY A 45 -23.75 10.48 -3.74
N ASP A 46 -23.01 9.77 -4.61
CA ASP A 46 -21.75 10.24 -5.21
C ASP A 46 -21.46 9.50 -6.52
N ALA A 47 -21.02 10.23 -7.55
CA ALA A 47 -20.68 9.64 -8.84
C ALA A 47 -19.33 8.89 -8.76
N GLY A 48 -19.38 7.58 -8.98
CA GLY A 48 -18.18 6.73 -9.01
C GLY A 48 -17.50 6.70 -10.38
N LEU A 49 -16.17 6.80 -10.39
CA LEU A 49 -15.36 6.60 -11.60
C LEU A 49 -14.19 5.64 -11.31
N THR A 50 -13.89 4.79 -12.29
CA THR A 50 -12.72 3.89 -12.25
C THR A 50 -11.43 4.68 -12.04
N GLY A 51 -10.55 4.18 -11.16
CA GLY A 51 -9.24 4.78 -10.92
C GLY A 51 -9.24 6.02 -10.02
N ARG A 52 -10.31 6.29 -9.26
CA ARG A 52 -10.38 7.43 -8.32
C ARG A 52 -10.01 7.09 -6.87
N LYS A 53 -9.43 5.91 -6.64
CA LYS A 53 -9.01 5.42 -5.31
C LYS A 53 -7.61 4.78 -5.34
N ILE A 54 -6.73 5.23 -6.24
CA ILE A 54 -5.40 4.63 -6.48
C ILE A 54 -4.48 4.56 -5.24
N ILE A 55 -4.58 5.51 -4.31
CA ILE A 55 -3.80 5.47 -3.07
C ILE A 55 -4.36 4.44 -2.07
N ILE A 56 -5.69 4.21 -2.09
CA ILE A 56 -6.34 3.14 -1.32
C ILE A 56 -5.99 1.77 -1.91
N ASP A 57 -5.99 1.65 -3.24
CA ASP A 57 -5.63 0.42 -3.95
C ASP A 57 -4.17 -0.01 -3.70
N THR A 58 -3.31 0.91 -3.26
CA THR A 58 -1.88 0.67 -3.08
C THR A 58 -1.48 0.63 -1.62
N TYR A 59 -0.89 1.71 -1.11
CA TYR A 59 -0.14 1.69 0.15
C TYR A 59 -0.62 2.74 1.16
N GLY A 60 -1.79 3.33 0.95
CA GLY A 60 -2.42 4.23 1.92
C GLY A 60 -1.58 5.46 2.27
N GLY A 61 -0.83 5.98 1.30
CA GLY A 61 0.07 7.13 1.47
C GLY A 61 1.53 6.78 1.78
N TRP A 62 1.83 5.51 2.07
CA TRP A 62 3.21 5.06 2.26
C TRP A 62 3.91 4.77 0.93
N GLY A 63 5.23 4.88 0.89
CA GLY A 63 6.02 4.65 -0.32
C GLY A 63 5.79 5.74 -1.37
N ALA A 64 5.40 5.34 -2.58
CA ALA A 64 5.14 6.25 -3.70
C ALA A 64 4.08 5.68 -4.66
N HIS A 65 3.61 6.52 -5.58
CA HIS A 65 2.64 6.15 -6.61
C HIS A 65 2.99 6.77 -7.97
N GLY A 66 2.96 5.99 -9.05
CA GLY A 66 3.30 6.44 -10.41
C GLY A 66 2.17 7.15 -11.16
N GLY A 67 0.95 7.12 -10.63
CA GLY A 67 -0.24 7.83 -11.14
C GLY A 67 -1.23 6.95 -11.90
N GLY A 68 -0.79 5.82 -12.45
CA GLY A 68 -1.66 4.90 -13.20
C GLY A 68 -2.66 4.14 -12.32
N ALA A 69 -3.93 4.09 -12.75
CA ALA A 69 -4.95 3.23 -12.14
C ALA A 69 -4.82 1.76 -12.60
N PHE A 70 -5.33 0.81 -11.80
CA PHE A 70 -5.26 -0.63 -12.10
C PHE A 70 -6.51 -1.22 -12.76
N SER A 71 -7.68 -0.94 -12.18
CA SER A 71 -8.95 -1.57 -12.62
C SER A 71 -9.33 -1.18 -14.05
N GLY A 72 -9.89 -2.14 -14.80
CA GLY A 72 -10.26 -1.96 -16.20
C GLY A 72 -9.11 -2.11 -17.21
N LYS A 73 -7.88 -2.38 -16.74
CA LYS A 73 -6.71 -2.59 -17.61
C LYS A 73 -6.30 -4.05 -17.66
N ASP A 74 -6.06 -4.55 -18.86
CA ASP A 74 -5.47 -5.87 -19.08
C ASP A 74 -3.99 -5.91 -18.66
N PRO A 75 -3.38 -7.10 -18.47
CA PRO A 75 -2.01 -7.22 -17.97
C PRO A 75 -0.92 -6.64 -18.88
N THR A 76 -1.22 -6.32 -20.15
CA THR A 76 -0.24 -5.66 -21.05
C THR A 76 -0.01 -4.20 -20.68
N LYS A 77 -0.89 -3.59 -19.86
CA LYS A 77 -0.73 -2.20 -19.39
C LYS A 77 0.18 -2.14 -18.18
N VAL A 78 1.37 -1.59 -18.38
CA VAL A 78 2.44 -1.53 -17.37
C VAL A 78 2.04 -0.80 -16.09
N ASP A 79 1.09 0.15 -16.14
CA ASP A 79 0.51 0.76 -14.94
C ASP A 79 0.05 -0.27 -13.91
N ARG A 80 -0.45 -1.43 -14.37
CA ARG A 80 -0.91 -2.53 -13.53
C ARG A 80 0.18 -3.58 -13.33
N SER A 81 0.69 -4.15 -14.42
CA SER A 81 1.61 -5.29 -14.34
C SER A 81 2.97 -4.91 -13.75
N ALA A 82 3.54 -3.76 -14.10
CA ALA A 82 4.81 -3.32 -13.52
C ALA A 82 4.65 -2.91 -12.05
N ALA A 83 3.53 -2.28 -11.67
CA ALA A 83 3.24 -1.99 -10.26
C ALA A 83 3.17 -3.28 -9.42
N TYR A 84 2.57 -4.35 -9.97
CA TYR A 84 2.52 -5.66 -9.32
C TYR A 84 3.90 -6.31 -9.24
N ALA A 85 4.73 -6.16 -10.28
CA ALA A 85 6.12 -6.60 -10.26
C ALA A 85 6.94 -5.85 -9.20
N CYS A 86 6.81 -4.52 -9.09
CA CYS A 86 7.42 -3.72 -8.02
C CYS A 86 7.00 -4.20 -6.64
N ARG A 87 5.71 -4.50 -6.44
CA ARG A 87 5.22 -5.06 -5.18
C ARG A 87 5.88 -6.40 -4.87
N TRP A 88 5.99 -7.28 -5.87
CA TRP A 88 6.63 -8.58 -5.71
C TRP A 88 8.12 -8.44 -5.36
N MET A 89 8.87 -7.61 -6.09
CA MET A 89 10.29 -7.32 -5.81
C MET A 89 10.50 -6.77 -4.39
N ALA A 90 9.75 -5.72 -4.01
CA ALA A 90 9.86 -5.12 -2.68
C ALA A 90 9.54 -6.13 -1.56
N LYS A 91 8.49 -6.94 -1.74
CA LYS A 91 8.09 -7.97 -0.78
C LYS A 91 9.18 -9.05 -0.66
N SER A 92 9.74 -9.49 -1.79
CA SER A 92 10.78 -10.52 -1.82
C SER A 92 12.07 -10.04 -1.16
N ALA A 93 12.51 -8.81 -1.41
CA ALA A 93 13.70 -8.23 -0.78
C ALA A 93 13.57 -8.19 0.76
N VAL A 94 12.41 -7.78 1.28
CA VAL A 94 12.14 -7.78 2.72
C VAL A 94 12.03 -9.20 3.27
N ALA A 95 11.33 -10.10 2.57
CA ALA A 95 11.15 -11.49 3.01
C ALA A 95 12.47 -12.28 3.05
N ALA A 96 13.41 -11.98 2.13
CA ALA A 96 14.75 -12.56 2.10
C ALA A 96 15.69 -11.96 3.17
N GLY A 97 15.23 -10.96 3.94
CA GLY A 97 16.04 -10.33 4.98
C GLY A 97 17.16 -9.43 4.44
N LEU A 98 17.05 -8.97 3.18
CA LEU A 98 18.01 -8.05 2.58
C LEU A 98 17.85 -6.62 3.13
N CYS A 99 16.63 -6.26 3.53
CA CYS A 99 16.30 -4.99 4.16
C CYS A 99 15.04 -5.11 5.05
N LYS A 100 14.75 -4.12 5.89
CA LYS A 100 13.51 -4.09 6.69
C LYS A 100 12.36 -3.37 5.98
N ARG A 101 12.67 -2.51 5.01
CA ARG A 101 11.72 -1.73 4.21
C ARG A 101 12.30 -1.51 2.82
N ALA A 102 11.47 -1.61 1.79
CA ALA A 102 11.84 -1.38 0.40
C ALA A 102 10.74 -0.65 -0.36
N CYS A 103 11.13 0.31 -1.20
CA CYS A 103 10.30 0.92 -2.23
C CYS A 103 10.99 0.68 -3.57
N VAL A 104 10.27 0.11 -4.54
CA VAL A 104 10.81 -0.23 -5.86
C VAL A 104 10.10 0.60 -6.92
N GLN A 105 10.88 1.24 -7.78
CA GLN A 105 10.40 2.03 -8.90
C GLN A 105 10.84 1.42 -10.23
N LEU A 106 9.91 1.35 -11.17
CA LEU A 106 10.17 1.05 -12.58
C LEU A 106 9.66 2.20 -13.44
N SER A 107 10.33 2.47 -14.54
CA SER A 107 9.85 3.39 -15.59
C SER A 107 9.98 2.76 -16.97
N TYR A 108 9.09 3.14 -17.90
CA TYR A 108 9.03 2.61 -19.26
C TYR A 108 8.83 3.73 -20.27
N ALA A 109 9.44 3.57 -21.46
CA ALA A 109 9.06 4.31 -22.65
C ALA A 109 7.98 3.54 -23.43
N ILE A 110 7.08 4.27 -24.09
CA ILE A 110 6.08 3.65 -24.96
C ILE A 110 6.77 2.87 -26.10
N GLY A 111 6.32 1.62 -26.31
CA GLY A 111 6.89 0.74 -27.34
C GLY A 111 8.22 0.08 -26.96
N VAL A 112 8.79 0.36 -25.79
CA VAL A 112 10.04 -0.26 -25.32
C VAL A 112 9.72 -1.33 -24.27
N ALA A 113 10.09 -2.58 -24.56
CA ALA A 113 9.80 -3.71 -23.67
C ALA A 113 10.62 -3.72 -22.37
N LYS A 114 11.88 -3.26 -22.42
CA LYS A 114 12.75 -3.18 -21.25
C LYS A 114 12.48 -1.88 -20.47
N PRO A 115 12.53 -1.90 -19.13
CA PRO A 115 12.39 -0.68 -18.34
C PRO A 115 13.56 0.27 -18.63
N LEU A 116 13.29 1.58 -18.59
CA LEU A 116 14.33 2.61 -18.70
C LEU A 116 15.12 2.75 -17.39
N SER A 117 14.44 2.52 -16.26
CA SER A 117 15.07 2.53 -14.95
C SER A 117 14.43 1.50 -14.03
N LEU A 118 15.26 0.96 -13.13
CA LEU A 118 14.88 0.17 -11.97
C LEU A 118 15.65 0.76 -10.78
N LEU A 119 14.94 1.10 -9.70
CA LEU A 119 15.54 1.64 -8.48
C LEU A 119 14.92 0.96 -7.26
N VAL A 120 15.76 0.54 -6.31
CA VAL A 120 15.34 0.11 -4.98
C VAL A 120 15.81 1.14 -3.95
N GLU A 121 14.88 1.66 -3.16
CA GLU A 121 15.14 2.50 -1.98
C GLU A 121 14.83 1.70 -0.71
N THR A 122 15.82 1.55 0.16
CA THR A 122 15.73 0.76 1.40
C THR A 122 15.57 1.61 2.65
N TYR A 123 15.63 2.94 2.53
CA TYR A 123 15.54 3.91 3.61
C TYR A 123 16.58 3.67 4.72
N GLY A 124 17.79 3.23 4.35
CA GLY A 124 18.86 2.89 5.29
C GLY A 124 18.57 1.66 6.15
N THR A 125 17.72 0.74 5.66
CA THR A 125 17.34 -0.49 6.39
C THR A 125 17.88 -1.77 5.80
N GLU A 126 18.77 -1.66 4.82
CA GLU A 126 19.56 -2.75 4.27
C GLU A 126 20.35 -3.50 5.34
N LYS A 127 20.56 -4.80 5.12
CA LYS A 127 21.37 -5.65 6.00
C LYS A 127 22.83 -5.18 5.94
N GLU A 128 23.52 -5.29 7.07
CA GLU A 128 24.95 -4.95 7.17
C GLU A 128 25.77 -5.61 6.06
N GLY A 129 26.63 -4.80 5.41
CA GLY A 129 27.43 -5.23 4.27
C GLY A 129 26.72 -5.16 2.91
N LEU A 130 25.44 -4.79 2.86
CA LEU A 130 24.72 -4.51 1.62
C LEU A 130 24.54 -3.00 1.41
N THR A 131 24.24 -2.63 0.16
CA THR A 131 23.78 -1.29 -0.22
C THR A 131 22.48 -1.41 -1.01
N ALA A 132 21.71 -0.32 -1.11
CA ALA A 132 20.51 -0.28 -1.95
C ALA A 132 20.82 -0.59 -3.43
N ALA A 133 21.98 -0.15 -3.92
CA ALA A 133 22.47 -0.48 -5.26
C ALA A 133 22.75 -1.98 -5.41
N ALA A 134 23.46 -2.60 -4.45
CA ALA A 134 23.70 -4.03 -4.48
C ALA A 134 22.40 -4.84 -4.47
N ILE A 135 21.38 -4.39 -3.71
CA ILE A 135 20.05 -5.04 -3.69
C ILE A 135 19.31 -4.84 -5.02
N THR A 136 19.54 -3.72 -5.70
CA THR A 136 18.97 -3.41 -7.02
C THR A 136 19.51 -4.37 -8.10
N ASP A 137 20.77 -4.81 -7.97
CA ASP A 137 21.50 -5.60 -8.96
C ASP A 137 21.46 -7.13 -8.71
N ILE A 138 20.72 -7.62 -7.70
CA ILE A 138 20.51 -9.06 -7.43
C ILE A 138 19.52 -9.68 -8.42
#